data_AF-A0A923QUZ8-F1
#
_entry.id   AF-A0A923QUZ8-F1
#
_cell.length_a   1.000
_cell.length_b   1.000
_cell.length_c   1.000
_cell.angle_alpha   90.00
_cell.angle_beta   90.00
_cell.angle_gamma   90.00
#
_symmetry.space_group_name_H-M   'P 1'
#
loop_
_entity.id
_entity.type
_entity.pdbx_description
1 polymer ?
#
loop_
_entity_poly.entity_id
_entity_poly.type
_entity_poly.pdbx_seq_one_letter_code
_entity_poly.pdbx_strand_id
1 'polypeptide(L)'
;MSADRALKLQEFVQELSGFAVSAEKALKLIEVDPHGNKGEFENFSEMMIAIRGTAMQLGLSTVAEMAGFGEEIAVKGAFVEKGSQIKKCVAALWDTLTTLKFMLVNPDAETGEESEILKNRLQATLRSLGGARETVSADDIEKLLRGES
;
A
#
# COMPACT_ATOMS: atom_id res chain seq x y z
N MET A 1 -19.28 15.81 -7.88
CA MET A 1 -18.25 15.15 -8.72
C MET A 1 -18.56 15.39 -10.20
N SER A 2 -17.55 15.62 -11.05
CA SER A 2 -17.76 15.67 -12.51
C SER A 2 -17.98 14.26 -13.07
N ALA A 3 -18.76 14.12 -14.15
CA ALA A 3 -19.03 12.83 -14.79
C ALA A 3 -17.75 12.12 -15.27
N ASP A 4 -16.74 12.89 -15.70
CA ASP A 4 -15.41 12.39 -16.09
C ASP A 4 -14.66 11.70 -14.94
N ARG A 5 -14.75 12.24 -13.71
CA ARG A 5 -14.11 11.64 -12.53
C ARG A 5 -14.77 10.32 -12.13
N ALA A 6 -16.10 10.24 -12.23
CA ALA A 6 -16.83 9.03 -11.91
C ALA A 6 -16.48 7.88 -12.87
N LEU A 7 -16.36 8.19 -14.17
CA LEU A 7 -15.94 7.22 -15.18
C LEU A 7 -14.52 6.69 -14.91
N LYS A 8 -13.57 7.58 -14.67
CA LYS A 8 -12.17 7.20 -14.35
C LYS A 8 -12.05 6.39 -13.06
N LEU A 9 -12.88 6.69 -12.06
CA LEU A 9 -12.92 5.89 -10.83
C LEU A 9 -13.46 4.47 -11.11
N GLN A 10 -14.48 4.35 -11.95
CA GLN A 10 -15.03 3.06 -12.36
C GLN A 10 -14.00 2.22 -13.14
N GLU A 11 -13.27 2.84 -14.07
CA GLU A 11 -12.15 2.22 -14.78
C GLU A 11 -11.06 1.75 -13.80
N PHE A 12 -10.71 2.58 -12.82
CA PHE A 12 -9.74 2.21 -11.79
C PHE A 12 -10.19 1.03 -10.92
N VAL A 13 -11.47 0.99 -10.51
CA VAL A 13 -12.03 -0.14 -9.76
C VAL A 13 -11.99 -1.43 -10.60
N GLN A 14 -12.27 -1.32 -11.90
CA GLN A 14 -12.19 -2.46 -12.81
C GLN A 14 -10.74 -2.97 -12.96
N GLU A 15 -9.77 -2.07 -13.10
CA GLU A 15 -8.35 -2.42 -13.18
C GLU A 15 -7.85 -3.04 -11.86
N LEU A 16 -8.24 -2.44 -10.72
CA LEU A 16 -7.93 -2.96 -9.39
C LEU A 16 -8.41 -4.39 -9.21
N SER A 17 -9.55 -4.77 -9.80
CA SER A 17 -10.07 -6.13 -9.71
C SER A 17 -9.06 -7.16 -10.27
N GLY A 18 -8.39 -6.81 -11.38
CA GLY A 18 -7.31 -7.62 -11.96
C GLY A 18 -6.07 -7.65 -11.07
N PHE A 19 -5.62 -6.50 -10.58
CA PHE A 19 -4.48 -6.42 -9.66
C PHE A 19 -4.73 -7.15 -8.35
N ALA A 20 -5.94 -7.07 -7.80
CA ALA A 20 -6.30 -7.72 -6.55
C ALA A 20 -6.18 -9.24 -6.67
N VAL A 21 -6.68 -9.85 -7.75
CA VAL A 21 -6.56 -11.31 -7.95
C VAL A 21 -5.09 -11.74 -7.99
N SER A 22 -4.25 -11.00 -8.72
CA SER A 22 -2.82 -11.28 -8.82
C SER A 22 -2.10 -11.07 -7.49
N ALA A 23 -2.43 -9.99 -6.75
CA ALA A 23 -1.85 -9.69 -5.44
C ALA A 23 -2.24 -10.74 -4.40
N GLU A 24 -3.50 -11.17 -4.37
CA GLU A 24 -3.96 -12.26 -3.50
C GLU A 24 -3.24 -13.57 -3.80
N LYS A 25 -3.00 -13.87 -5.09
CA LYS A 25 -2.25 -15.06 -5.50
C LYS A 25 -0.81 -15.00 -5.02
N ALA A 26 -0.13 -13.87 -5.22
CA ALA A 26 1.24 -13.66 -4.75
C ALA A 26 1.34 -13.87 -3.23
N LEU A 27 0.44 -13.26 -2.44
CA LEU A 27 0.42 -13.43 -0.99
C LEU A 27 0.19 -14.88 -0.56
N LYS A 28 -0.76 -15.59 -1.19
CA LYS A 28 -1.01 -17.02 -0.91
C LYS A 28 0.22 -17.88 -1.20
N LEU A 29 0.96 -17.60 -2.27
CA LEU A 29 2.19 -18.33 -2.59
C LEU A 29 3.26 -18.10 -1.52
N ILE A 30 3.43 -16.87 -1.05
CA ILE A 30 4.36 -16.55 0.06
C ILE A 30 3.92 -17.27 1.34
N GLU A 31 2.63 -17.37 1.64
CA GLU A 31 2.15 -18.08 2.83
C GLU A 31 2.46 -19.57 2.81
N VAL A 32 2.35 -20.21 1.64
CA VAL A 32 2.61 -21.65 1.45
C VAL A 32 4.09 -21.96 1.59
N ASP A 33 4.97 -21.18 0.96
CA ASP A 33 6.42 -21.32 1.09
C ASP A 33 7.10 -19.94 1.21
N PRO A 34 7.21 -19.42 2.45
CA PRO A 34 7.73 -18.08 2.71
C PRO A 34 9.16 -17.83 2.22
N HIS A 35 9.96 -18.88 2.09
CA HIS A 35 11.36 -18.77 1.68
C HIS A 35 11.54 -19.09 0.19
N GLY A 36 10.82 -20.08 -0.33
CA GLY A 36 10.88 -20.45 -1.75
C GLY A 36 10.19 -19.46 -2.69
N ASN A 37 9.17 -18.73 -2.20
CA ASN A 37 8.37 -17.81 -3.03
C ASN A 37 8.66 -16.33 -2.76
N LYS A 38 9.88 -15.98 -2.32
CA LYS A 38 10.25 -14.57 -2.06
C LYS A 38 10.09 -13.64 -3.27
N GLY A 39 10.21 -14.16 -4.50
CA GLY A 39 9.96 -13.39 -5.72
C GLY A 39 8.53 -12.84 -5.84
N GLU A 40 7.57 -13.44 -5.14
CA GLU A 40 6.18 -12.95 -5.15
C GLU A 40 6.00 -11.63 -4.40
N PHE A 41 6.96 -11.24 -3.54
CA PHE A 41 6.99 -9.89 -2.97
C PHE A 41 7.22 -8.82 -4.05
N GLU A 42 8.04 -9.11 -5.07
CA GLU A 42 8.30 -8.21 -6.18
C GLU A 42 7.02 -8.01 -7.00
N ASN A 43 6.35 -9.11 -7.37
CA ASN A 43 5.05 -9.07 -8.05
C ASN A 43 4.03 -8.21 -7.26
N PHE A 44 3.95 -8.39 -5.94
CA PHE A 44 3.08 -7.57 -5.08
C PHE A 44 3.45 -6.09 -5.13
N SER A 45 4.75 -5.78 -5.08
CA SER A 45 5.23 -4.39 -5.09
C SER A 45 4.88 -3.67 -6.40
N GLU A 46 5.02 -4.33 -7.55
CA GLU A 46 4.66 -3.76 -8.86
C GLU A 46 3.18 -3.37 -8.93
N MET A 47 2.31 -4.22 -8.38
CA MET A 47 0.87 -3.95 -8.32
C MET A 47 0.57 -2.75 -7.41
N MET A 48 1.26 -2.63 -6.28
CA MET A 48 1.09 -1.47 -5.39
C MET A 48 1.58 -0.17 -6.04
N ILE A 49 2.66 -0.21 -6.83
CA ILE A 49 3.15 0.94 -7.60
C ILE A 49 2.08 1.41 -8.60
N ALA A 50 1.47 0.47 -9.33
CA ALA A 50 0.41 0.79 -10.28
C ALA A 50 -0.80 1.42 -9.58
N ILE A 51 -1.29 0.81 -8.50
CA ILE A 51 -2.42 1.33 -7.72
C ILE A 51 -2.11 2.72 -7.17
N ARG A 52 -0.91 2.92 -6.63
CA ARG A 52 -0.46 4.21 -6.10
C ARG A 52 -0.45 5.29 -7.19
N GLY A 53 0.12 4.98 -8.35
CA GLY A 53 0.20 5.91 -9.48
C GLY A 53 -1.19 6.37 -9.94
N THR A 54 -2.11 5.43 -10.15
CA THR A 54 -3.49 5.73 -10.55
C THR A 54 -4.25 6.49 -9.46
N ALA A 55 -4.10 6.11 -8.20
CA ALA A 55 -4.72 6.82 -7.08
C ALA A 55 -4.25 8.29 -6.98
N MET A 56 -2.96 8.57 -7.21
CA MET A 56 -2.43 9.93 -7.26
C MET A 56 -3.04 10.75 -8.41
N GLN A 57 -3.17 10.16 -9.60
CA GLN A 57 -3.79 10.82 -10.76
C GLN A 57 -5.27 11.20 -10.51
N LEU A 58 -5.98 10.41 -9.69
CA LEU A 58 -7.39 10.63 -9.35
C LEU A 58 -7.61 11.49 -8.09
N GLY A 59 -6.52 11.94 -7.46
CA GLY A 59 -6.55 12.72 -6.22
C GLY A 59 -7.04 11.91 -5.00
N LEU A 60 -6.86 10.59 -5.01
CA LEU A 60 -7.21 9.69 -3.90
C LEU A 60 -6.00 9.52 -2.97
N SER A 61 -5.67 10.57 -2.22
CA SER A 61 -4.44 10.64 -1.41
C SER A 61 -4.30 9.48 -0.41
N THR A 62 -5.35 9.14 0.33
CA THR A 62 -5.31 8.03 1.30
C THR A 62 -5.06 6.69 0.63
N VAL A 63 -5.67 6.44 -0.54
CA VAL A 63 -5.44 5.21 -1.32
C VAL A 63 -3.99 5.15 -1.80
N ALA A 64 -3.47 6.26 -2.32
CA ALA A 64 -2.07 6.34 -2.77
C ALA A 64 -1.07 6.11 -1.63
N GLU A 65 -1.34 6.69 -0.46
CA GLU A 65 -0.51 6.51 0.73
C GLU A 65 -0.49 5.06 1.21
N MET A 66 -1.67 4.41 1.30
CA MET A 66 -1.79 3.00 1.69
C MET A 66 -1.06 2.08 0.71
N ALA A 67 -1.23 2.31 -0.59
CA ALA A 67 -0.50 1.56 -1.61
C ALA A 67 1.01 1.76 -1.48
N GLY A 68 1.47 2.97 -1.14
CA GLY A 68 2.88 3.25 -0.85
C GLY A 68 3.44 2.47 0.33
N PHE A 69 2.67 2.29 1.42
CA PHE A 69 3.09 1.41 2.51
C PHE A 69 3.16 -0.04 2.08
N GLY A 70 2.18 -0.53 1.31
CA GLY A 70 2.17 -1.89 0.77
C GLY A 70 3.38 -2.16 -0.13
N GLU A 71 3.68 -1.22 -1.03
CA GLU A 71 4.87 -1.22 -1.89
C GLU A 71 6.14 -1.38 -1.04
N GLU A 72 6.35 -0.48 -0.07
CA GLU A 72 7.58 -0.46 0.70
C GLU A 72 7.75 -1.71 1.58
N ILE A 73 6.68 -2.20 2.19
CA ILE A 73 6.69 -3.45 2.96
C ILE A 73 7.03 -4.62 2.05
N ALA A 74 6.48 -4.67 0.84
CA ALA A 74 6.74 -5.76 -0.10
C ALA A 74 8.21 -5.78 -0.54
N VAL A 75 8.76 -4.63 -0.94
CA VAL A 75 10.17 -4.49 -1.31
C VAL A 75 11.09 -4.97 -0.18
N LYS A 76 10.84 -4.55 1.06
CA LYS A 76 11.67 -4.98 2.20
C LYS A 76 11.43 -6.44 2.59
N GLY A 77 10.18 -6.90 2.47
CA GLY A 77 9.76 -8.27 2.78
C GLY A 77 10.52 -9.32 1.97
N ALA A 78 10.87 -9.01 0.72
CA ALA A 78 11.67 -9.87 -0.14
C ALA A 78 13.05 -10.24 0.45
N PHE A 79 13.62 -9.39 1.30
CA PHE A 79 14.95 -9.58 1.90
C PHE A 79 14.92 -10.12 3.34
N VAL A 80 13.73 -10.41 3.88
CA VAL A 80 13.60 -10.91 5.25
C VAL A 80 13.98 -12.39 5.33
N GLU A 81 14.92 -12.74 6.21
CA GLU A 81 15.34 -14.14 6.42
C GLU A 81 14.62 -14.84 7.56
N LYS A 82 13.98 -14.10 8.48
CA LYS A 82 13.29 -14.71 9.61
C LYS A 82 11.83 -14.99 9.26
N GLY A 83 11.43 -16.26 9.19
CA GLY A 83 10.06 -16.65 8.82
C GLY A 83 8.95 -15.96 9.64
N SER A 84 9.15 -15.69 10.93
CA SER A 84 8.18 -14.93 11.74
C SER A 84 8.00 -13.48 11.28
N GLN A 85 9.05 -12.85 10.74
CA GLN A 85 8.97 -11.50 10.18
C GLN A 85 8.35 -11.53 8.78
N ILE A 86 8.62 -12.56 7.97
CA ILE A 86 7.95 -12.75 6.66
C ILE A 86 6.44 -12.80 6.88
N LYS A 87 5.96 -13.60 7.85
CA LYS A 87 4.54 -13.67 8.21
C LYS A 87 3.94 -12.32 8.61
N LYS A 88 4.69 -11.49 9.33
CA LYS A 88 4.25 -10.12 9.69
C LYS A 88 4.14 -9.22 8.46
N CYS A 89 5.08 -9.33 7.51
CA CYS A 89 5.01 -8.60 6.25
C CYS A 89 3.76 -9.03 5.48
N VAL A 90 3.58 -10.33 5.28
CA VAL A 90 2.43 -10.88 4.55
C VAL A 90 1.10 -10.45 5.18
N ALA A 91 0.98 -10.51 6.50
CA ALA A 91 -0.22 -10.01 7.21
C ALA A 91 -0.48 -8.52 6.92
N ALA A 92 0.56 -7.68 7.01
CA ALA A 92 0.44 -6.25 6.71
C ALA A 92 0.09 -5.98 5.23
N LEU A 93 0.58 -6.80 4.29
CA LEU A 93 0.24 -6.70 2.87
C LEU A 93 -1.22 -7.12 2.62
N TRP A 94 -1.71 -8.15 3.31
CA TRP A 94 -3.13 -8.53 3.30
C TRP A 94 -4.03 -7.41 3.81
N ASP A 95 -3.67 -6.84 4.95
CA ASP A 95 -4.39 -5.70 5.53
C ASP A 95 -4.44 -4.52 4.53
N THR A 96 -3.30 -4.20 3.91
CA THR A 96 -3.22 -3.13 2.91
C THR A 96 -4.13 -3.41 1.71
N LEU A 97 -4.04 -4.61 1.13
CA LEU A 97 -4.84 -4.98 -0.05
C LEU A 97 -6.34 -4.96 0.23
N THR A 98 -6.76 -5.53 1.37
CA THR A 98 -8.18 -5.58 1.75
C THR A 98 -8.75 -4.19 1.99
N THR A 99 -8.00 -3.31 2.64
CA THR A 99 -8.41 -1.91 2.85
C THR A 99 -8.44 -1.12 1.55
N LEU A 100 -7.47 -1.28 0.64
CA LEU A 100 -7.50 -0.65 -0.68
C LEU A 100 -8.75 -1.06 -1.48
N LYS A 101 -9.08 -2.35 -1.49
CA LYS A 101 -10.31 -2.86 -2.12
C LYS A 101 -11.55 -2.21 -1.50
N PHE A 102 -11.60 -2.12 -0.18
CA PHE A 102 -12.73 -1.52 0.53
C PHE A 102 -12.91 -0.04 0.17
N MET A 103 -11.85 0.76 0.27
CA MET A 103 -11.89 2.20 -0.02
C MET A 103 -12.27 2.50 -1.48
N LEU A 104 -11.83 1.66 -2.43
CA LEU A 104 -12.13 1.86 -3.84
C LEU A 104 -13.55 1.45 -4.23
N VAL A 105 -14.12 0.44 -3.57
CA VAL A 105 -15.52 0.05 -3.77
C VAL A 105 -16.48 0.95 -2.99
N ASN A 106 -16.03 1.57 -1.90
CA ASN A 106 -16.83 2.43 -1.03
C ASN A 106 -16.18 3.82 -0.87
N PRO A 107 -16.08 4.62 -1.96
CA PRO A 107 -15.35 5.90 -1.93
C PRO A 107 -15.98 6.94 -1.00
N ASP A 108 -17.27 6.80 -0.67
CA ASP A 108 -18.01 7.69 0.23
C ASP A 108 -18.04 7.20 1.69
N ALA A 109 -17.43 6.03 1.98
CA ALA A 109 -17.40 5.51 3.35
C ALA A 109 -16.44 6.33 4.23
N GLU A 110 -16.91 6.69 5.42
CA GLU A 110 -16.08 7.35 6.44
C GLU A 110 -15.11 6.34 7.03
N THR A 111 -13.89 6.30 6.49
CA THR A 111 -12.84 5.33 6.87
C THR A 111 -11.69 5.97 7.65
N GLY A 112 -11.87 7.20 8.14
CA GLY A 112 -10.79 8.00 8.71
C GLY A 112 -10.06 7.31 9.87
N GLU A 113 -10.79 6.87 10.89
CA GLU A 113 -10.21 6.24 12.08
C GLU A 113 -9.56 4.88 11.77
N GLU A 114 -10.26 4.03 11.01
CA GLU A 114 -9.77 2.71 10.61
C GLU A 114 -8.53 2.81 9.72
N SER A 115 -8.50 3.79 8.81
CA SER A 115 -7.34 4.09 7.99
C SER A 115 -6.16 4.51 8.84
N GLU A 116 -6.34 5.42 9.81
CA GLU A 116 -5.23 5.85 10.68
C GLU A 116 -4.70 4.71 11.56
N ILE A 117 -5.57 3.84 12.09
CA ILE A 117 -5.13 2.63 12.81
C ILE A 117 -4.29 1.73 11.89
N LEU A 118 -4.74 1.52 10.66
CA LEU A 118 -3.99 0.74 9.67
C LEU A 118 -2.63 1.39 9.37
N LYS A 119 -2.58 2.69 9.08
CA LYS A 119 -1.32 3.40 8.81
C LYS A 119 -0.31 3.19 9.93
N ASN A 120 -0.74 3.37 11.17
CA ASN A 120 0.11 3.17 12.34
C ASN A 120 0.68 1.75 12.41
N ARG A 121 -0.13 0.73 12.09
CA ARG A 121 0.30 -0.67 12.04
C ARG A 121 1.28 -0.94 10.89
N LEU A 122 1.03 -0.37 9.70
CA LEU A 122 1.92 -0.52 8.55
C LEU A 122 3.28 0.16 8.81
N GLN A 123 3.26 1.38 9.36
CA GLN A 123 4.47 2.08 9.80
C GLN A 123 5.24 1.31 10.88
N ALA A 124 4.55 0.74 11.87
CA ALA A 124 5.19 -0.10 12.88
C ALA A 124 5.86 -1.33 12.25
N THR A 125 5.23 -1.93 11.24
CA THR A 125 5.81 -3.03 10.46
C THR A 125 7.07 -2.57 9.73
N LEU A 126 7.03 -1.44 9.02
CA LEU A 126 8.19 -0.85 8.34
C LEU A 126 9.34 -0.51 9.29
N ARG A 127 9.04 0.05 10.47
CA ARG A 127 10.04 0.30 11.53
C ARG A 127 10.73 -1.01 11.94
N SER A 128 9.96 -2.09 12.11
CA SER A 128 10.51 -3.39 12.49
C SER A 128 11.36 -4.05 11.40
N LEU A 129 11.23 -3.62 10.15
CA LEU A 129 12.04 -4.06 9.00
C LEU A 129 13.30 -3.21 8.82
N GLY A 130 13.61 -2.28 9.75
CA GLY A 130 14.74 -1.35 9.64
C GLY A 130 14.53 -0.27 8.57
N GLY A 131 13.26 -0.04 8.21
CA GLY A 131 12.93 0.58 6.94
C GLY A 131 12.08 1.83 7.00
N ALA A 132 11.51 2.21 8.15
CA ALA A 132 10.73 3.43 8.23
C ALA A 132 11.65 4.65 8.02
N ARG A 133 11.80 5.05 6.75
CA ARG A 133 12.33 6.37 6.44
C ARG A 133 11.33 7.37 7.00
N GLU A 134 11.83 8.36 7.75
CA GLU A 134 10.99 9.47 8.15
C GLU A 134 10.45 10.14 6.88
N THR A 135 9.14 10.05 6.68
CA THR A 135 8.45 10.79 5.63
C THR A 135 8.40 12.24 6.05
N VAL A 136 9.13 13.09 5.34
CA VAL A 136 9.08 14.55 5.52
C VAL A 136 7.74 15.02 4.95
N SER A 137 6.94 15.74 5.75
CA SER A 137 5.67 16.27 5.26
C SER A 137 5.90 17.33 4.18
N ALA A 138 4.91 17.56 3.32
CA ALA A 138 5.00 18.63 2.33
C ALA A 138 5.26 20.01 2.99
N ASP A 139 4.68 20.23 4.18
CA ASP A 139 4.87 21.43 4.98
C ASP A 139 6.30 21.54 5.52
N ASP A 140 6.91 20.43 5.92
CA ASP A 140 8.30 20.42 6.38
C ASP A 140 9.28 20.69 5.22
N ILE A 141 8.96 20.21 4.01
CA ILE A 141 9.69 20.58 2.79
C ILE A 141 9.52 22.07 2.50
N GLU A 142 8.31 22.61 2.64
CA GLU A 142 8.04 24.04 2.40
C GLU A 142 8.78 24.93 3.40
N LYS A 143 8.81 24.56 4.68
CA LYS A 143 9.58 25.25 5.73
C LYS A 143 11.08 25.22 5.44
N LEU A 144 11.61 24.06 5.04
CA LEU A 144 13.00 23.93 4.61
C LEU A 144 13.33 24.83 3.42
N LEU A 145 12.44 24.89 2.42
CA LEU A 145 12.60 25.75 1.23
C LEU A 145 12.51 27.24 1.56
N ARG A 146 11.77 27.61 2.62
CA ARG A 146 11.65 28.98 3.13
C ARG A 146 12.77 29.36 4.13
N GLY A 147 13.64 28.41 4.50
CA GLY A 147 14.73 28.64 5.46
C GLY A 147 14.28 28.72 6.92
N GLU A 148 13.07 28.25 7.22
CA GLU A 148 12.52 28.19 8.57
C GLU A 148 12.91 26.83 9.18
N SER A 149 14.06 26.80 9.87
CA SER A 149 14.56 25.62 10.62
C SER A 149 14.26 25.75 12.11
#